data_AF-W6K132-F1
#
_entry.id   AF-W6K132-F1
#
_cell.length_a   1.000
_cell.length_b   1.000
_cell.length_c   1.000
_cell.angle_alpha   90.00
_cell.angle_beta   90.00
_cell.angle_gamma   90.00
#
_symmetry.space_group_name_H-M   'P 1'
#
loop_
_entity.id
_entity.type
_entity.pdbx_description
1 polymer ?
#
loop_
_entity_poly.entity_id
_entity_poly.type
_entity_poly.pdbx_seq_one_letter_code
_entity_poly.pdbx_strand_id
1 'polypeptide(L)'
;MNGTDGLTSSARGDVASPDPGGNKRRTVMISMAAAAVVLTALIVWTAVALLRGEGETTRAASPEDAHAGVVTGTVWVANEAGNSLTAIDAATNEVVTTVEGIEGPHNVQVVLRLSS
;
A
#
# COMPACT_ATOMS: atom_id res chain seq x y z
N MET A 1 -18.47 -96.69 -15.35
CA MET A 1 -18.80 -95.88 -14.17
C MET A 1 -17.52 -95.64 -13.39
N ASN A 2 -17.11 -94.47 -12.88
CA ASN A 2 -17.23 -93.05 -13.20
C ASN A 2 -16.34 -92.34 -12.12
N GLY A 3 -15.68 -91.22 -12.45
CA GLY A 3 -14.94 -90.32 -11.53
C GLY A 3 -13.47 -90.71 -11.32
N THR A 4 -12.41 -89.98 -11.73
CA THR A 4 -12.07 -88.53 -11.55
C THR A 4 -12.25 -88.13 -10.08
N ASP A 5 -11.24 -87.65 -9.36
CA ASP A 5 -10.65 -86.30 -9.40
C ASP A 5 -9.29 -86.38 -8.64
N GLY A 6 -8.19 -85.74 -9.03
CA GLY A 6 -8.05 -84.33 -9.39
C GLY A 6 -7.97 -83.49 -8.10
N LEU A 7 -6.75 -83.08 -7.68
CA LEU A 7 -6.44 -81.97 -6.76
C LEU A 7 -4.90 -81.87 -6.67
N THR A 8 -4.24 -81.46 -7.75
CA THR A 8 -3.65 -80.12 -7.93
C THR A 8 -2.89 -79.59 -6.70
N SER A 9 -1.56 -79.54 -6.86
CA SER A 9 -0.62 -78.77 -6.06
C SER A 9 -1.13 -77.33 -5.92
N SER A 10 -1.58 -76.95 -4.72
CA SER A 10 -1.90 -75.57 -4.40
C SER A 10 -0.56 -74.84 -4.19
N ALA A 11 -0.06 -74.22 -5.26
CA ALA A 11 0.93 -73.17 -5.17
C ALA A 11 0.31 -72.03 -4.35
N ARG A 12 0.55 -72.07 -3.04
CA ARG A 12 0.17 -71.03 -2.09
C ARG A 12 1.05 -69.82 -2.40
N GLY A 13 0.53 -68.91 -3.21
CA GLY A 13 1.18 -67.63 -3.47
C GLY A 13 1.35 -66.89 -2.15
N ASP A 14 2.60 -66.68 -1.75
CA ASP A 14 2.95 -65.82 -0.63
C ASP A 14 2.52 -64.40 -0.99
N VAL A 15 1.36 -63.99 -0.49
CA VAL A 15 0.90 -62.61 -0.57
C VAL A 15 1.83 -61.78 0.31
N ALA A 16 2.74 -61.04 -0.32
CA ALA A 16 3.62 -60.11 0.37
C ALA A 16 2.78 -59.15 1.22
N SER A 17 3.03 -59.15 2.53
CA SER A 17 2.36 -58.24 3.46
C SER A 17 2.73 -56.79 3.13
N PRO A 18 1.76 -55.85 3.09
CA PRO A 18 2.04 -54.45 2.79
C PRO A 18 3.06 -53.86 3.78
N ASP A 19 4.14 -53.25 3.28
CA ASP A 19 5.14 -52.58 4.11
C ASP A 19 4.51 -51.40 4.89
N PRO A 20 4.41 -51.46 6.23
CA PRO A 20 3.77 -50.43 7.03
C PRO A 20 4.57 -49.11 7.09
N GLY A 21 5.82 -49.08 6.61
CA GLY A 21 6.70 -47.91 6.60
C GLY A 21 6.47 -46.94 5.45
N GLY A 22 5.91 -47.39 4.32
CA GLY A 22 5.79 -46.60 3.09
C GLY A 22 4.83 -45.40 3.21
N ASN A 23 3.74 -45.57 3.95
CA ASN A 23 2.64 -44.60 4.00
C ASN A 23 3.02 -43.37 4.83
N LYS A 24 3.75 -43.59 5.94
CA LYS A 24 4.23 -42.52 6.84
C LYS A 24 5.27 -41.63 6.15
N ARG A 25 6.21 -42.24 5.40
CA ARG A 25 7.22 -41.51 4.64
C ARG A 25 6.59 -40.67 3.51
N ARG A 26 5.59 -41.21 2.81
CA ARG A 26 4.83 -40.49 1.77
C ARG A 26 4.11 -39.28 2.34
N THR A 27 3.41 -39.41 3.48
CA THR A 27 2.73 -38.28 4.13
C THR A 27 3.71 -37.19 4.56
N VAL A 28 4.86 -37.54 5.13
CA VAL A 28 5.90 -36.57 5.51
C VAL A 28 6.44 -35.84 4.28
N MET A 29 6.77 -36.55 3.20
CA MET A 29 7.26 -35.94 1.96
C MET A 29 6.23 -35.00 1.31
N ILE A 30 4.94 -35.37 1.30
CA ILE A 30 3.87 -34.51 0.79
C ILE A 30 3.73 -33.24 1.64
N SER A 31 3.82 -33.36 2.97
CA SER A 31 3.74 -32.20 3.86
C SER A 31 4.92 -31.24 3.70
N MET A 32 6.13 -31.76 3.47
CA MET A 32 7.31 -30.95 3.19
C MET A 32 7.22 -30.25 1.83
N ALA A 33 6.70 -30.94 0.81
CA ALA A 33 6.45 -30.34 -0.50
C ALA A 33 5.41 -29.21 -0.42
N ALA A 34 4.33 -29.41 0.34
CA ALA A 34 3.32 -28.37 0.57
C ALA A 34 3.90 -27.17 1.32
N ALA A 35 4.71 -27.40 2.36
CA ALA A 35 5.40 -26.34 3.10
C ALA A 35 6.37 -25.55 2.21
N ALA A 36 7.09 -26.21 1.30
CA ALA A 36 7.96 -25.56 0.34
C ALA A 36 7.17 -24.67 -0.64
N VAL A 37 6.00 -25.11 -1.12
CA VAL A 37 5.13 -24.31 -2.00
C VAL A 37 4.57 -23.07 -1.30
N VAL A 38 4.17 -23.20 -0.03
CA VAL A 38 3.71 -22.05 0.76
C VAL A 38 4.84 -21.06 0.98
N LEU A 39 6.04 -21.56 1.31
CA LEU A 39 7.22 -20.71 1.51
C LEU A 39 7.61 -19.97 0.23
N THR A 40 7.61 -20.64 -0.93
CA THR A 40 7.91 -19.97 -2.21
C THR A 40 6.85 -18.94 -2.57
N ALA A 41 5.56 -19.21 -2.32
CA ALA A 41 4.49 -18.25 -2.53
C ALA A 41 4.66 -16.99 -1.66
N LEU A 42 5.04 -17.15 -0.38
CA LEU A 42 5.31 -16.02 0.52
C LEU A 42 6.54 -15.21 0.08
N ILE A 43 7.60 -15.89 -0.37
CA ILE A 43 8.81 -15.22 -0.91
C ILE A 43 8.47 -14.44 -2.19
N VAL A 44 7.67 -15.02 -3.09
CA VAL A 44 7.22 -14.32 -4.31
C VAL A 44 6.34 -13.13 -3.95
N TRP A 45 5.40 -13.29 -3.04
CA TRP A 45 4.52 -12.20 -2.62
C TRP A 45 5.28 -11.04 -1.98
N THR A 46 6.22 -11.34 -1.08
CA THR A 46 7.09 -10.34 -0.46
C THR A 46 8.03 -9.67 -1.48
N ALA A 47 8.65 -10.44 -2.38
CA ALA A 47 9.47 -9.88 -3.46
C ALA A 47 8.66 -8.95 -4.37
N VAL A 48 7.42 -9.33 -4.70
CA VAL A 48 6.50 -8.50 -5.50
C VAL A 48 6.12 -7.23 -4.74
N ALA A 49 5.81 -7.28 -3.45
CA ALA A 49 5.50 -6.09 -2.64
C ALA A 49 6.69 -5.12 -2.56
N LEU A 50 7.91 -5.64 -2.41
CA LEU A 50 9.14 -4.86 -2.42
C LEU A 50 9.43 -4.23 -3.80
N LEU A 51 9.19 -4.96 -4.89
CA LEU A 51 9.34 -4.45 -6.25
C LEU A 51 8.27 -3.42 -6.63
N ARG A 52 7.08 -3.50 -6.04
CA ARG A 52 5.97 -2.56 -6.24
C ARG A 52 6.13 -1.24 -5.48
N GLY A 53 7.13 -1.13 -4.61
CA GLY A 53 7.34 0.09 -3.83
C GLY A 53 6.18 0.38 -2.87
N GLU A 54 5.63 -0.66 -2.23
CA GLU A 54 4.54 -0.52 -1.25
C GLU A 54 5.04 -0.10 0.16
N GLY A 55 6.35 0.13 0.31
CA GLY A 55 6.98 0.65 1.53
C GLY A 55 7.38 2.10 1.34
N GLU A 56 7.02 2.93 2.31
CA GLU A 56 7.19 4.39 2.37
C GLU A 56 6.15 5.19 1.55
N THR A 57 4.95 5.38 2.12
CA THR A 57 4.24 6.65 1.91
C THR A 57 5.01 7.73 2.65
N THR A 58 6.20 8.11 2.16
CA THR A 58 6.60 9.49 2.31
C THR A 58 5.61 10.23 1.44
N ARG A 59 4.54 10.78 2.03
CA ARG A 59 3.71 11.78 1.33
C ARG A 59 4.71 12.79 0.81
N ALA A 60 4.95 12.79 -0.51
CA ALA A 60 5.71 13.85 -1.13
C ALA A 60 5.05 15.12 -0.61
N ALA A 61 5.80 15.92 0.15
CA ALA A 61 5.31 17.20 0.64
C ALA A 61 4.69 17.87 -0.59
N SER A 62 3.37 18.08 -0.54
CA SER A 62 2.70 18.71 -1.66
C SER A 62 3.37 20.08 -1.84
N PRO A 63 3.41 20.67 -3.05
CA PRO A 63 3.97 22.01 -3.21
C PRO A 63 3.47 22.99 -2.15
N GLU A 64 2.20 22.89 -1.70
CA GLU A 64 1.67 23.68 -0.58
C GLU A 64 2.44 23.49 0.75
N ASP A 65 2.89 22.27 1.07
CA ASP A 65 3.66 21.95 2.28
C ASP A 65 5.10 22.47 2.21
N ALA A 66 5.66 22.61 1.00
CA ALA A 66 7.03 23.11 0.80
C ALA A 66 7.16 24.61 1.13
N HIS A 67 6.07 25.36 1.05
CA HIS A 67 6.03 26.79 1.37
C HIS A 67 5.60 27.08 2.81
N ALA A 68 5.02 26.10 3.50
CA ALA A 68 4.48 26.25 4.84
C ALA A 68 5.54 26.75 5.84
N GLY A 69 5.34 27.97 6.35
CA GLY A 69 6.19 28.59 7.36
C GLY A 69 7.53 29.18 6.86
N VAL A 70 7.86 29.05 5.57
CA VAL A 70 9.05 29.69 4.97
C VAL A 70 8.77 31.16 4.64
N VAL A 71 7.55 31.45 4.19
CA VAL A 71 7.05 32.80 3.94
C VAL A 71 6.09 33.16 5.07
N THR A 72 6.25 34.36 5.64
CA THR A 72 5.41 34.85 6.75
C THR A 72 4.82 36.20 6.40
N GLY A 73 3.68 36.53 7.02
CA GLY A 73 2.97 37.78 6.80
C GLY A 73 1.64 37.59 6.07
N THR A 74 1.12 38.67 5.50
CA THR A 74 -0.20 38.72 4.88
C THR A 74 -0.10 39.21 3.45
N VAL A 75 -0.69 38.47 2.51
CA VAL A 75 -0.91 38.93 1.15
C VAL A 75 -2.26 39.63 1.09
N TRP A 76 -2.29 40.85 0.57
CA TRP A 76 -3.52 41.62 0.38
C TRP A 76 -3.85 41.70 -1.12
N VAL A 77 -5.06 41.29 -1.49
CA VAL A 77 -5.57 41.30 -2.86
C VAL A 77 -6.67 42.34 -2.99
N ALA A 78 -6.58 43.16 -4.04
CA ALA A 78 -7.61 44.11 -4.40
C ALA A 78 -8.64 43.48 -5.33
N ASN A 79 -9.87 43.31 -4.84
CA ASN A 79 -10.98 42.77 -5.63
C ASN A 79 -11.78 43.92 -6.23
N GLU A 80 -11.26 44.48 -7.33
CA GLU A 80 -11.80 45.67 -7.98
C GLU A 80 -13.31 45.60 -8.24
N ALA A 81 -13.76 44.59 -8.97
CA ALA A 81 -15.20 44.42 -9.27
C ALA A 81 -16.02 43.97 -8.05
N GLY A 82 -15.36 43.37 -7.05
CA GLY A 82 -15.99 42.86 -5.84
C GLY A 82 -16.16 43.92 -4.73
N ASN A 83 -15.59 45.11 -4.93
CA ASN A 83 -15.56 46.18 -3.94
C ASN A 83 -15.02 45.74 -2.55
N SER A 84 -13.94 44.97 -2.55
CA SER A 84 -13.36 44.43 -1.33
C SER A 84 -11.85 44.22 -1.38
N LEU A 85 -11.23 44.02 -0.23
CA LEU A 85 -9.87 43.52 -0.09
C LEU A 85 -9.89 42.14 0.60
N THR A 86 -9.11 41.19 0.11
CA THR A 86 -8.92 39.90 0.79
C THR A 86 -7.51 39.82 1.37
N ALA A 87 -7.43 39.46 2.65
CA ALA A 87 -6.19 39.13 3.33
C ALA A 87 -6.01 37.61 3.35
N ILE A 88 -4.83 37.16 2.95
CA ILE A 88 -4.44 35.76 2.86
C ILE A 88 -3.22 35.55 3.74
N ASP A 89 -3.25 34.53 4.59
CA ASP A 89 -2.08 34.09 5.34
C ASP A 89 -1.04 33.52 4.38
N ALA A 90 0.15 34.12 4.35
CA ALA A 90 1.18 33.78 3.37
C ALA A 90 1.86 32.43 3.65
N ALA A 91 1.72 31.88 4.86
CA ALA A 91 2.30 30.59 5.22
C ALA A 91 1.39 29.43 4.82
N THR A 92 0.07 29.63 4.84
CA THR A 92 -0.93 28.57 4.65
C THR A 92 -1.76 28.71 3.39
N ASN A 93 -1.70 29.88 2.73
CA ASN A 93 -2.58 30.28 1.61
C ASN A 93 -4.06 30.33 1.97
N GLU A 94 -4.40 30.39 3.26
CA GLU A 94 -5.78 30.49 3.71
C GLU A 94 -6.25 31.95 3.75
N VAL A 95 -7.51 32.19 3.38
CA VAL A 95 -8.15 33.50 3.54
C VAL A 95 -8.41 33.75 5.02
N VAL A 96 -7.81 34.81 5.57
CA VAL A 96 -7.97 35.17 7.00
C VAL A 96 -9.06 36.21 7.21
N THR A 97 -9.28 37.11 6.24
CA THR A 97 -10.38 38.07 6.28
C THR A 97 -10.69 38.65 4.90
N THR A 98 -11.93 39.11 4.73
CA THR A 98 -12.32 39.99 3.63
C THR A 98 -12.84 41.30 4.20
N VAL A 99 -12.33 42.43 3.71
CA VAL A 99 -12.78 43.77 4.04
C VAL A 99 -13.68 44.26 2.91
N GLU A 100 -14.97 44.31 3.18
CA GLU A 100 -15.99 44.72 2.22
C GLU A 100 -16.17 46.25 2.17
N GLY A 101 -16.82 46.74 1.11
CA GLY A 101 -17.27 48.13 1.01
C GLY A 101 -16.19 49.12 0.56
N ILE A 102 -15.09 48.61 -0.01
CA ILE A 102 -14.05 49.44 -0.61
C ILE A 102 -14.37 49.52 -2.09
N GLU A 103 -14.77 50.69 -2.59
CA GLU A 103 -15.19 50.82 -3.99
C GLU A 103 -13.99 50.72 -4.95
N GLY A 104 -14.07 49.82 -5.93
CA GLY A 104 -13.12 49.68 -7.03
C GLY A 104 -11.63 49.67 -6.64
N PRO A 105 -11.18 48.86 -5.65
CA PRO A 105 -9.77 48.84 -5.31
C PRO A 105 -8.99 48.20 -6.45
N HIS A 106 -8.05 48.97 -7.03
CA HIS A 106 -7.21 48.49 -8.14
C HIS A 106 -5.80 48.09 -7.71
N ASN A 107 -5.24 48.79 -6.72
CA ASN A 107 -3.84 48.64 -6.30
C ASN A 107 -3.74 48.46 -4.79
N VAL A 108 -2.80 47.61 -4.37
CA VAL A 108 -2.31 47.55 -2.99
C VAL A 108 -0.90 48.14 -2.96
N GLN A 109 -0.67 49.10 -2.06
CA GLN A 109 0.63 49.76 -1.91
C GLN A 109 1.14 49.63 -0.48
N VAL A 110 2.44 49.37 -0.36
CA VAL A 110 3.16 49.40 0.92
C VAL A 110 3.94 50.71 1.00
N VAL A 111 3.82 51.39 2.13
CA VAL A 111 4.63 52.57 2.45
C VAL A 111 5.54 52.26 3.63
N LEU A 112 6.82 52.61 3.50
CA LEU A 112 7.75 52.50 4.61
C LEU A 112 7.49 53.65 5.59
N ARG A 113 7.14 53.33 6.84
CA ARG A 113 7.22 54.31 7.92
C ARG A 113 8.62 54.29 8.51
N LEU A 114 9.29 55.43 8.43
CA LEU A 114 10.49 55.69 9.24
C LEU A 114 10.01 56.14 10.62
N SER A 115 10.43 55.46 11.68
CA SER A 115 10.21 55.90 13.05
C SER A 115 11.03 57.16 13.31
N SER A 116 10.40 58.21 13.86
CA SER A 116 11.04 59.46 14.29
C SER A 116 11.90 59.29 15.53
#